data_AF-Q4WQU5-F1
#
_entry.id   AF-Q4WQU5-F1
#
_cell.length_a   1.000
_cell.length_b   1.000
_cell.length_c   1.000
_cell.angle_alpha   90.00
_cell.angle_beta   90.00
_cell.angle_gamma   90.00
#
_symmetry.space_group_name_H-M   'P 1'
#
loop_
_entity.id
_entity.type
_entity.pdbx_description
1 polymer ?
#
loop_
_entity_poly.entity_id
_entity_poly.type
_entity_poly.pdbx_seq_one_letter_code
_entity_poly.pdbx_strand_id
1 'polypeptide(L)'
;MLLTIGQVLSPWGSGSPKEPLPTSTEQLSPEHNALPQPAHEAPLPPATINEDGDDLEDDIRRRDAKYYPETRQPSAQIDRMDAEQSQSSQESKAAVRRLEDELTKYKTHIKQQEIQLSDRDAVIRELQSNLAQIQDKHQKLEAIFVARQKYALQSMVANNGYIPKEDQSIRDELSNLTESIRSWAKKNCFISFADLEEVPKPEKDMVIHQLTGYCSQPDWNSTMREISIPQNKVPMVLLHALLAKDLFEQIFTDPFFAFPKIDGDHTTSTEGCFQRIYRIMIQADEQKAHTWRSLTLQSLSVTRHPNTETFLQNMTKQLVRGLVTRFLTSSARTLLRKVENPEAGDRRAQELQSLYDGAAQLALSLWTQRAFMTCRSLEELPPFTVSNPVMRAHRLHHLDEDDTRLDGKRILLCVQPAVLAFGSENAEHYNQHKIWSPAVVVVREK
;
A
#
# COMPACT_ATOMS: atom_id res chain seq x y z
N MET A 1 48.37 -0.96 -23.90
CA MET A 1 48.59 -2.02 -22.89
C MET A 1 47.30 -2.84 -22.85
N LEU A 2 47.24 -3.86 -23.71
CA LEU A 2 46.06 -4.70 -23.97
C LEU A 2 46.23 -6.00 -23.17
N LEU A 3 45.28 -6.31 -22.29
CA LEU A 3 45.21 -7.60 -21.61
C LEU A 3 44.01 -8.37 -22.12
N THR A 4 44.35 -9.42 -22.86
CA THR A 4 43.53 -10.57 -23.25
C THR A 4 43.24 -11.42 -22.02
N ILE A 5 41.97 -11.78 -21.77
CA ILE A 5 41.63 -12.97 -20.97
C ILE A 5 40.57 -13.74 -21.75
N GLY A 6 40.92 -14.97 -22.10
CA GLY A 6 40.06 -15.93 -22.77
C GLY A 6 39.45 -16.95 -21.81
N GLN A 7 38.30 -17.43 -22.25
CA GLN A 7 37.83 -18.83 -22.26
C GLN A 7 37.26 -19.51 -21.00
N VAL A 8 36.28 -20.37 -21.36
CA VAL A 8 35.77 -21.60 -20.73
C VAL A 8 34.60 -21.43 -19.76
N LEU A 9 33.41 -21.84 -20.21
CA LEU A 9 32.69 -23.01 -19.67
C LEU A 9 31.53 -23.44 -20.61
N SER A 10 31.50 -24.73 -20.92
CA SER A 10 30.54 -25.46 -21.76
C SER A 10 29.37 -26.02 -20.91
N PRO A 11 28.36 -26.71 -21.51
CA PRO A 11 26.96 -26.67 -21.07
C PRO A 11 26.55 -27.85 -20.18
N TRP A 12 25.72 -27.57 -19.17
CA TRP A 12 24.90 -28.55 -18.43
C TRP A 12 23.46 -28.07 -18.61
N GLY A 13 22.51 -28.83 -19.16
CA GLY A 13 22.09 -30.15 -18.70
C GLY A 13 20.63 -30.00 -18.26
N SER A 14 19.71 -30.11 -19.22
CA SER A 14 18.27 -29.99 -19.03
C SER A 14 17.73 -31.23 -18.29
N GLY A 15 17.48 -31.09 -17.00
CA GLY A 15 16.74 -32.06 -16.19
C GLY A 15 15.39 -31.49 -15.79
N SER A 16 14.31 -32.10 -16.30
CA SER A 16 12.93 -31.85 -15.87
C SER A 16 12.70 -32.32 -14.43
N PRO A 17 12.02 -31.55 -13.56
CA PRO A 17 11.44 -32.09 -12.34
C PRO A 17 9.99 -32.51 -12.59
N LYS A 18 9.72 -33.78 -12.27
CA LYS A 18 8.41 -34.41 -12.18
C LYS A 18 7.55 -33.71 -11.13
N GLU A 19 6.27 -33.53 -11.45
CA GLU A 19 5.17 -33.26 -10.53
C GLU A 19 5.04 -34.39 -9.48
N PRO A 20 4.60 -34.06 -8.25
CA PRO A 20 3.92 -35.01 -7.38
C PRO A 20 2.41 -34.72 -7.26
N LEU A 21 1.61 -35.73 -7.58
CA LEU A 21 0.21 -35.97 -7.16
C LEU A 21 0.22 -36.80 -5.85
N PRO A 22 -0.92 -37.03 -5.15
CA PRO A 22 -1.64 -36.10 -4.31
C PRO A 22 -1.81 -36.60 -2.86
N THR A 23 -2.33 -35.69 -2.04
CA THR A 23 -3.05 -35.85 -0.76
C THR A 23 -3.56 -37.26 -0.37
N SER A 24 -3.19 -37.69 0.84
CA SER A 24 -3.91 -38.62 1.72
C SER A 24 -3.83 -38.01 3.13
N THR A 25 -4.88 -37.54 3.79
CA THR A 25 -6.04 -38.23 4.40
C THR A 25 -5.64 -39.22 5.51
N GLU A 26 -5.40 -38.70 6.72
CA GLU A 26 -5.51 -39.44 8.00
C GLU A 26 -6.19 -38.49 9.00
N GLN A 27 -7.51 -38.62 9.21
CA GLN A 27 -8.13 -39.36 10.31
C GLN A 27 -7.61 -38.96 11.71
N LEU A 28 -8.34 -37.99 12.28
CA LEU A 28 -8.36 -37.65 13.70
C LEU A 28 -9.10 -38.74 14.49
N SER A 29 -8.41 -39.33 15.46
CA SER A 29 -8.99 -39.93 16.66
C SER A 29 -8.27 -39.33 17.87
N PRO A 30 -8.98 -38.95 18.94
CA PRO A 30 -8.36 -38.86 20.25
C PRO A 30 -9.05 -39.82 21.24
N GLU A 31 -8.29 -40.81 21.69
CA GLU A 31 -8.59 -41.57 22.90
C GLU A 31 -7.77 -41.02 24.09
N HIS A 32 -8.42 -41.04 25.26
CA HIS A 32 -7.86 -41.12 26.61
C HIS A 32 -7.43 -39.82 27.31
N ASN A 33 -8.43 -39.15 27.92
CA ASN A 33 -8.27 -38.40 29.14
C ASN A 33 -8.47 -39.33 30.35
N ALA A 34 -7.43 -39.52 31.16
CA ALA A 34 -7.52 -40.10 32.50
C ALA A 34 -6.86 -39.13 33.49
N LEU A 35 -7.69 -38.43 34.26
CA LEU A 35 -7.32 -37.71 35.48
C LEU A 35 -7.85 -38.52 36.67
N PRO A 36 -7.03 -38.87 37.67
CA PRO A 36 -7.49 -39.41 38.93
C PRO A 36 -7.64 -38.28 39.96
N GLN A 37 -8.85 -38.17 40.56
CA GLN A 37 -9.06 -37.49 41.83
C GLN A 37 -9.07 -38.53 42.96
N PRO A 38 -8.32 -38.32 44.06
CA PRO A 38 -8.36 -39.19 45.23
C PRO A 38 -9.46 -38.78 46.22
N ALA A 39 -9.83 -39.79 47.00
CA ALA A 39 -10.93 -39.88 47.94
C ALA A 39 -10.97 -38.78 49.02
N HIS A 40 -12.19 -38.31 49.29
CA HIS A 40 -12.54 -37.64 50.54
C HIS A 40 -12.86 -38.69 51.61
N GLU A 41 -12.14 -38.60 52.73
CA GLU A 41 -12.38 -39.33 53.97
C GLU A 41 -13.76 -39.02 54.57
N ALA A 42 -14.35 -40.05 55.16
CA ALA A 42 -15.60 -40.03 55.89
C ALA A 42 -15.47 -39.27 57.23
N PRO A 43 -16.54 -38.57 57.68
CA PRO A 43 -16.64 -38.05 59.04
C PRO A 43 -17.28 -39.09 59.97
N LEU A 44 -16.64 -39.36 61.11
CA LEU A 44 -17.28 -39.93 62.31
C LEU A 44 -17.78 -38.80 63.20
N PRO A 45 -18.96 -38.95 63.81
CA PRO A 45 -19.05 -38.93 65.28
C PRO A 45 -20.21 -39.82 65.80
N PRO A 46 -20.60 -39.75 67.09
CA PRO A 46 -19.85 -40.10 68.29
C PRO A 46 -20.68 -41.06 69.20
N ALA A 47 -20.17 -41.33 70.42
CA ALA A 47 -20.95 -41.75 71.60
C ALA A 47 -21.40 -43.25 71.56
N THR A 48 -21.51 -44.05 72.63
CA THR A 48 -21.43 -43.88 74.08
C THR A 48 -21.70 -45.27 74.72
N ILE A 49 -21.30 -45.43 75.99
CA ILE A 49 -22.09 -46.06 77.07
C ILE A 49 -22.14 -47.61 77.16
N ASN A 50 -21.69 -48.07 78.35
CA ASN A 50 -22.19 -49.20 79.16
C ASN A 50 -21.86 -50.62 78.72
N GLU A 51 -21.83 -51.64 79.57
CA GLU A 51 -21.96 -51.85 81.02
C GLU A 51 -21.59 -53.34 81.23
N ASP A 52 -21.31 -53.70 82.49
CA ASP A 52 -21.48 -55.05 83.06
C ASP A 52 -20.61 -56.18 82.47
N GLY A 53 -20.02 -57.05 83.28
CA GLY A 53 -20.35 -57.46 84.63
C GLY A 53 -20.05 -58.96 84.70
N ASP A 54 -19.70 -59.40 85.91
CA ASP A 54 -19.90 -60.76 86.41
C ASP A 54 -19.10 -61.91 85.74
N ASP A 55 -18.74 -63.00 86.41
CA ASP A 55 -18.58 -63.40 87.82
C ASP A 55 -18.11 -64.88 87.72
N LEU A 56 -17.59 -65.44 88.81
CA LEU A 56 -17.35 -66.90 89.04
C LEU A 56 -16.24 -67.57 88.20
N GLU A 57 -15.49 -68.58 88.63
CA GLU A 57 -15.25 -69.36 89.87
C GLU A 57 -13.94 -70.11 89.51
N ASP A 58 -12.88 -70.03 90.29
CA ASP A 58 -12.57 -70.83 91.49
C ASP A 58 -12.16 -72.30 91.25
N ASP A 59 -11.00 -72.58 91.86
CA ASP A 59 -10.36 -73.83 92.29
C ASP A 59 -10.33 -75.10 91.40
N ILE A 60 -9.12 -75.63 91.18
CA ILE A 60 -8.56 -76.76 91.97
C ILE A 60 -7.03 -76.85 91.77
N ARG A 61 -6.33 -76.28 92.76
CA ARG A 61 -5.21 -76.78 93.58
C ARG A 61 -4.19 -77.85 93.10
N ARG A 62 -2.95 -77.53 93.55
CA ARG A 62 -1.88 -78.34 94.22
C ARG A 62 -0.71 -78.87 93.37
N ARG A 63 0.47 -78.26 93.57
CA ARG A 63 1.57 -78.78 94.44
C ARG A 63 2.72 -77.76 94.58
N ASP A 64 3.16 -77.56 95.83
CA ASP A 64 4.52 -77.42 96.41
C ASP A 64 5.62 -76.64 95.64
N ALA A 65 6.52 -75.84 96.21
CA ALA A 65 6.79 -75.29 97.54
C ALA A 65 7.99 -74.29 97.44
N LYS A 66 8.10 -73.39 98.43
CA LYS A 66 9.34 -72.83 99.05
C LYS A 66 10.12 -71.62 98.44
N TYR A 67 10.45 -70.69 99.36
CA TYR A 67 11.60 -69.73 99.50
C TYR A 67 11.44 -68.20 99.25
N TYR A 68 11.29 -67.48 100.39
CA TYR A 68 11.90 -66.22 100.93
C TYR A 68 12.15 -64.90 100.12
N PRO A 69 12.23 -63.73 100.82
CA PRO A 69 11.88 -62.39 100.34
C PRO A 69 13.07 -61.44 100.04
N GLU A 70 12.84 -60.42 99.20
CA GLU A 70 13.61 -59.16 99.11
C GLU A 70 12.97 -58.22 98.04
N THR A 71 12.24 -57.15 98.41
CA THR A 71 11.82 -56.09 97.45
C THR A 71 11.31 -54.83 98.17
N ARG A 72 12.21 -53.93 98.61
CA ARG A 72 11.85 -52.56 99.05
C ARG A 72 12.70 -51.45 98.43
N GLN A 73 13.62 -51.78 97.52
CA GLN A 73 14.34 -50.85 96.66
C GLN A 73 13.73 -50.61 95.25
N PRO A 74 12.94 -51.52 94.64
CA PRO A 74 12.51 -51.32 93.25
C PRO A 74 11.49 -50.19 93.03
N SER A 75 10.65 -49.84 94.02
CA SER A 75 9.49 -48.97 93.77
C SER A 75 9.83 -47.50 93.57
N ALA A 76 10.75 -46.93 94.38
CA ALA A 76 11.18 -45.54 94.21
C ALA A 76 12.07 -45.33 92.96
N GLN A 77 12.63 -46.42 92.43
CA GLN A 77 13.41 -46.42 91.20
C GLN A 77 12.49 -46.42 89.96
N ILE A 78 11.31 -47.04 90.07
CA ILE A 78 10.26 -47.01 89.04
C ILE A 78 9.69 -45.60 88.88
N ASP A 79 9.32 -44.91 89.97
CA ASP A 79 8.74 -43.54 89.87
C ASP A 79 9.71 -42.51 89.25
N ARG A 80 11.03 -42.65 89.51
CA ARG A 80 12.05 -41.80 88.88
C ARG A 80 12.20 -42.12 87.40
N MET A 81 12.22 -43.40 87.04
CA MET A 81 12.24 -43.85 85.65
C MET A 81 11.00 -43.37 84.89
N ASP A 82 9.82 -43.38 85.51
CA ASP A 82 8.58 -42.92 84.89
C ASP A 82 8.56 -41.41 84.67
N ALA A 83 9.12 -40.62 85.59
CA ALA A 83 9.27 -39.18 85.42
C ALA A 83 10.29 -38.83 84.32
N GLU A 84 11.44 -39.51 84.28
CA GLU A 84 12.44 -39.36 83.22
C GLU A 84 11.89 -39.80 81.86
N GLN A 85 11.12 -40.89 81.82
CA GLN A 85 10.46 -41.38 80.61
C GLN A 85 9.35 -40.43 80.15
N SER A 86 8.62 -39.81 81.07
CA SER A 86 7.61 -38.79 80.76
C SER A 86 8.25 -37.51 80.21
N GLN A 87 9.36 -37.06 80.80
CA GLN A 87 10.11 -35.90 80.32
C GLN A 87 10.72 -36.17 78.94
N SER A 88 11.37 -37.32 78.75
CA SER A 88 11.94 -37.73 77.46
C SER A 88 10.86 -37.89 76.39
N SER A 89 9.68 -38.42 76.75
CA SER A 89 8.52 -38.50 75.86
C SER A 89 8.00 -37.12 75.47
N GLN A 90 7.99 -36.16 76.40
CA GLN A 90 7.54 -34.80 76.15
C GLN A 90 8.52 -34.01 75.28
N GLU A 91 9.82 -34.16 75.49
CA GLU A 91 10.88 -33.59 74.64
C GLU A 91 10.84 -34.18 73.24
N SER A 92 10.65 -35.51 73.12
CA SER A 92 10.47 -36.19 71.83
C SER A 92 9.24 -35.68 71.09
N LYS A 93 8.09 -35.54 71.77
CA LYS A 93 6.87 -34.96 71.19
C LYS A 93 7.06 -33.51 70.74
N ALA A 94 7.82 -32.71 71.48
CA ALA A 94 8.13 -31.33 71.10
C ALA A 94 9.07 -31.28 69.87
N ALA A 95 10.05 -32.19 69.78
CA ALA A 95 10.93 -32.31 68.63
C ALA A 95 10.17 -32.77 67.37
N VAL A 96 9.26 -33.74 67.51
CA VAL A 96 8.39 -34.21 66.42
C VAL A 96 7.52 -33.06 65.89
N ARG A 97 6.87 -32.28 66.77
CA ARG A 97 6.08 -31.12 66.34
C ARG A 97 6.89 -30.07 65.58
N ARG A 98 8.13 -29.79 66.01
CA ARG A 98 9.02 -28.85 65.28
C ARG A 98 9.35 -29.36 63.88
N LEU A 99 9.64 -30.65 63.76
CA LEU A 99 9.91 -31.26 62.47
C LEU A 99 8.67 -31.26 61.58
N GLU A 100 7.47 -31.50 62.12
CA GLU A 100 6.19 -31.40 61.39
C GLU A 100 5.94 -29.97 60.88
N ASP A 101 6.23 -28.95 61.69
CA ASP A 101 6.13 -27.53 61.29
C ASP A 101 7.14 -27.17 60.18
N GLU A 102 8.36 -27.71 60.24
CA GLU A 102 9.34 -27.54 59.15
C GLU A 102 8.92 -28.29 57.88
N LEU A 103 8.40 -29.51 58.00
CA LEU A 103 7.93 -30.31 56.87
C LEU A 103 6.75 -29.63 56.16
N THR A 104 5.84 -29.01 56.92
CA THR A 104 4.73 -28.22 56.36
C THR A 104 5.23 -26.97 55.66
N LYS A 105 6.21 -26.24 56.22
CA LYS A 105 6.86 -25.09 55.54
C LYS A 105 7.57 -25.49 54.24
N TYR A 106 8.30 -26.60 54.23
CA TYR A 106 8.94 -27.08 53.00
C TYR A 106 7.91 -27.50 51.95
N LYS A 107 6.83 -28.18 52.36
CA LYS A 107 5.73 -28.54 51.45
C LYS A 107 5.05 -27.32 50.82
N THR A 108 4.81 -26.24 51.57
CA THR A 108 4.22 -25.02 50.99
C THR A 108 5.19 -24.32 50.05
N HIS A 109 6.49 -24.28 50.38
CA HIS A 109 7.50 -23.70 49.50
C HIS A 109 7.63 -24.46 48.18
N ILE A 110 7.65 -25.80 48.21
CA ILE A 110 7.69 -26.64 47.01
C ILE A 110 6.46 -26.37 46.13
N LYS A 111 5.25 -26.36 46.71
CA LYS A 111 4.03 -26.03 45.96
C LYS A 111 4.10 -24.66 45.30
N GLN A 112 4.67 -23.67 45.98
CA GLN A 112 4.79 -22.33 45.41
C GLN A 112 5.81 -22.27 44.28
N GLN A 113 6.90 -23.02 44.36
CA GLN A 113 7.87 -23.15 43.27
C GLN A 113 7.28 -23.90 42.06
N GLU A 114 6.47 -24.94 42.28
CA GLU A 114 5.78 -25.67 41.21
C GLU A 114 4.83 -24.76 40.42
N ILE A 115 4.08 -23.89 41.11
CA ILE A 115 3.22 -22.89 40.47
C ILE A 115 4.06 -21.91 39.65
N GLN A 116 5.15 -21.37 40.21
CA GLN A 116 6.03 -20.45 39.48
C GLN A 116 6.69 -21.08 38.26
N LEU A 117 7.08 -22.36 38.34
CA LEU A 117 7.63 -23.09 37.20
C LEU A 117 6.57 -23.27 36.11
N SER A 118 5.34 -23.63 36.49
CA SER A 118 4.21 -23.75 35.55
C SER A 118 3.91 -22.42 34.84
N ASP A 119 3.92 -21.30 35.57
CA ASP A 119 3.69 -19.97 34.99
C ASP A 119 4.82 -19.59 34.01
N ARG A 120 6.08 -19.84 34.39
CA ARG A 120 7.23 -19.59 33.51
C ARG A 120 7.17 -20.45 32.25
N ASP A 121 6.78 -21.71 32.36
CA ASP A 121 6.63 -22.61 31.22
C ASP A 121 5.51 -22.12 30.28
N ALA A 122 4.43 -21.56 30.82
CA ALA A 122 3.39 -20.94 30.01
C ALA A 122 3.91 -19.74 29.21
N VAL A 123 4.68 -18.85 29.85
CA VAL A 123 5.31 -17.69 29.17
C VAL A 123 6.32 -18.14 28.12
N ILE A 124 7.13 -19.16 28.41
CA ILE A 124 8.10 -19.71 27.45
C ILE A 124 7.37 -20.24 26.21
N ARG A 125 6.26 -20.96 26.38
CA ARG A 125 5.44 -21.45 25.26
C ARG A 125 4.87 -20.30 24.42
N GLU A 126 4.38 -19.25 25.07
CA GLU A 126 3.87 -18.06 24.37
C GLU A 126 4.96 -17.35 23.56
N LEU A 127 6.15 -17.14 24.15
CA LEU A 127 7.28 -16.52 23.46
C LEU A 127 7.79 -17.37 22.30
N GLN A 128 7.82 -18.70 22.44
CA GLN A 128 8.17 -19.62 21.36
C GLN A 128 7.16 -19.54 20.20
N SER A 129 5.86 -19.44 20.50
CA SER A 129 4.81 -19.24 19.50
C SER A 129 4.99 -17.92 18.74
N ASN A 130 5.25 -16.83 19.46
CA ASN A 130 5.49 -15.51 18.87
C ASN A 130 6.76 -15.49 18.00
N LEU A 131 7.85 -16.10 18.45
CA LEU A 131 9.08 -16.23 17.67
C LEU A 131 8.84 -17.01 16.37
N ALA A 132 8.11 -18.12 16.43
CA ALA A 132 7.75 -18.88 15.24
C ALA A 132 6.90 -18.05 14.26
N GLN A 133 5.94 -17.27 14.77
CA GLN A 133 5.11 -16.39 13.96
C GLN A 133 5.92 -15.26 13.30
N ILE A 134 6.88 -14.68 14.02
CA ILE A 134 7.77 -13.63 13.48
C ILE A 134 8.70 -14.21 12.43
N GLN A 135 9.26 -15.40 12.65
CA GLN A 135 10.11 -16.09 11.67
C GLN A 135 9.34 -16.43 10.39
N ASP A 136 8.11 -16.93 10.48
CA ASP A 136 7.24 -17.18 9.33
C ASP A 136 6.96 -15.88 8.54
N LYS A 137 6.66 -14.78 9.23
CA LYS A 137 6.47 -13.46 8.59
C LYS A 137 7.75 -12.98 7.90
N HIS A 138 8.91 -13.14 8.53
CA HIS A 138 10.20 -12.78 7.93
C HIS A 138 10.49 -13.59 6.67
N GLN A 139 10.31 -14.90 6.72
CA GLN A 139 10.51 -15.77 5.55
C GLN A 139 9.58 -15.41 4.40
N LYS A 140 8.31 -15.10 4.69
CA LYS A 140 7.34 -14.63 3.68
C LYS A 140 7.78 -13.31 3.04
N LEU A 141 8.23 -12.35 3.86
CA LEU A 141 8.73 -11.06 3.36
C LEU A 141 10.00 -11.22 2.51
N GLU A 142 10.93 -12.05 2.95
CA GLU A 142 12.15 -12.37 2.18
C GLU A 142 11.82 -13.02 0.83
N ALA A 143 10.90 -13.99 0.81
CA ALA A 143 10.46 -14.62 -0.43
C ALA A 143 9.82 -13.61 -1.39
N ILE A 144 8.99 -12.69 -0.89
CA ILE A 144 8.41 -11.60 -1.68
C ILE A 144 9.51 -10.67 -2.21
N PHE A 145 10.49 -10.32 -1.39
CA PHE A 145 11.60 -9.46 -1.77
C PHE A 145 12.44 -10.08 -2.90
N VAL A 146 12.85 -11.34 -2.74
CA VAL A 146 13.62 -12.07 -3.76
C VAL A 146 12.84 -12.21 -5.05
N ALA A 147 11.54 -12.52 -4.98
CA ALA A 147 10.68 -12.60 -6.16
C ALA A 147 10.59 -11.26 -6.89
N ARG A 148 10.40 -10.15 -6.17
CA ARG A 148 10.39 -8.79 -6.75
C ARG A 148 11.72 -8.43 -7.39
N GLN A 149 12.84 -8.71 -6.72
CA GLN A 149 14.17 -8.41 -7.24
C GLN A 149 14.47 -9.19 -8.53
N LYS A 150 14.14 -10.50 -8.54
CA LYS A 150 14.28 -11.33 -9.74
C LYS A 150 13.43 -10.81 -10.90
N TYR A 151 12.18 -10.45 -10.62
CA TYR A 151 11.27 -9.89 -11.62
C TYR A 151 11.79 -8.55 -12.18
N ALA A 152 12.31 -7.67 -11.32
CA ALA A 152 12.91 -6.41 -11.74
C ALA A 152 14.13 -6.62 -12.65
N LEU A 153 15.03 -7.54 -12.29
CA LEU A 153 16.21 -7.85 -13.11
C LEU A 153 15.82 -8.46 -14.46
N GLN A 154 14.84 -9.37 -14.49
CA GLN A 154 14.31 -9.94 -15.74
C GLN A 154 13.68 -8.87 -16.62
N SER A 155 12.91 -7.94 -16.02
CA SER A 155 12.35 -6.78 -16.72
C SER A 155 13.45 -5.90 -17.32
N MET A 156 14.52 -5.59 -16.56
CA MET A 156 15.64 -4.78 -17.05
C MET A 156 16.34 -5.42 -18.25
N VAL A 157 16.59 -6.73 -18.21
CA VAL A 157 17.19 -7.45 -19.34
C VAL A 157 16.25 -7.43 -20.55
N ALA A 158 14.95 -7.64 -20.35
CA ALA A 158 13.96 -7.58 -21.42
C ALA A 158 13.74 -6.17 -21.98
N ASN A 159 14.05 -5.11 -21.22
CA ASN A 159 13.90 -3.71 -21.58
C ASN A 159 15.21 -3.08 -22.12
N ASN A 160 16.18 -3.86 -22.58
CA ASN A 160 17.49 -3.37 -23.06
C ASN A 160 18.21 -2.47 -22.04
N GLY A 161 18.04 -2.73 -20.74
CA GLY A 161 18.63 -1.93 -19.67
C GLY A 161 17.92 -0.60 -19.40
N TYR A 162 16.80 -0.30 -20.08
CA TYR A 162 15.95 0.84 -19.76
C TYR A 162 15.20 0.59 -18.45
N ILE A 163 15.35 1.50 -17.49
CA ILE A 163 14.67 1.46 -16.20
C ILE A 163 13.40 2.31 -16.31
N PRO A 164 12.20 1.71 -16.22
CA PRO A 164 10.94 2.46 -16.20
C PRO A 164 10.91 3.46 -15.04
N LYS A 165 10.21 4.59 -15.23
CA LYS A 165 10.04 5.55 -14.13
C LYS A 165 9.07 4.98 -13.11
N GLU A 166 9.37 5.19 -11.82
CA GLU A 166 8.47 4.80 -10.75
C GLU A 166 7.17 5.61 -10.79
N ASP A 167 6.04 4.95 -10.51
CA ASP A 167 4.71 5.58 -10.55
C ASP A 167 4.62 6.83 -9.65
N GLN A 168 5.33 6.85 -8.51
CA GLN A 168 5.33 8.01 -7.63
C GLN A 168 6.04 9.21 -8.25
N SER A 169 7.21 9.00 -8.86
CA SER A 169 7.92 10.05 -9.61
C SER A 169 7.08 10.58 -10.77
N ILE A 170 6.35 9.70 -11.47
CA ILE A 170 5.43 10.10 -12.54
C ILE A 170 4.29 10.99 -11.99
N ARG A 171 3.69 10.58 -10.87
CA ARG A 171 2.65 11.38 -10.17
C ARG A 171 3.17 12.76 -9.78
N ASP A 172 4.38 12.84 -9.24
CA ASP A 172 4.99 14.09 -8.80
C ASP A 172 5.30 15.01 -10.00
N GLU A 173 5.85 14.48 -11.10
CA GLU A 173 6.12 15.24 -12.32
C GLU A 173 4.82 15.77 -12.97
N LEU A 174 3.75 14.96 -13.02
CA LEU A 174 2.43 15.39 -13.50
C LEU A 174 1.79 16.44 -12.57
N SER A 175 2.00 16.34 -11.25
CA SER A 175 1.57 17.36 -10.29
C SER A 175 2.31 18.68 -10.51
N ASN A 176 3.63 18.63 -10.72
CA ASN A 176 4.44 19.81 -11.02
C ASN A 176 4.02 20.48 -12.33
N LEU A 177 3.69 19.69 -13.36
CA LEU A 177 3.13 20.21 -14.61
C LEU A 177 1.78 20.90 -14.37
N THR A 178 0.89 20.28 -13.61
CA THR A 178 -0.42 20.84 -13.21
C THR A 178 -0.25 22.19 -12.51
N GLU A 179 0.68 22.28 -11.58
CA GLU A 179 0.98 23.51 -10.85
C GLU A 179 1.58 24.58 -11.75
N SER A 180 2.44 24.19 -12.70
CA SER A 180 3.04 25.09 -13.69
C SER A 180 1.98 25.69 -14.63
N ILE A 181 1.05 24.88 -15.14
CA ILE A 181 -0.10 25.33 -15.95
C ILE A 181 -0.93 26.33 -15.16
N ARG A 182 -1.30 25.98 -13.92
CA ARG A 182 -2.07 26.86 -13.04
C ARG A 182 -1.34 28.17 -12.74
N SER A 183 -0.04 28.12 -12.46
CA SER A 183 0.79 29.28 -12.15
C SER A 183 0.88 30.22 -13.35
N TRP A 184 1.11 29.67 -14.54
CA TRP A 184 1.13 30.43 -15.79
C TRP A 184 -0.21 31.10 -16.07
N ALA A 185 -1.32 30.36 -15.92
CA ALA A 185 -2.67 30.90 -16.09
C ALA A 185 -2.96 32.02 -15.08
N LYS A 186 -2.62 31.83 -13.80
CA LYS A 186 -2.79 32.86 -12.76
C LYS A 186 -1.99 34.14 -13.05
N LYS A 187 -0.77 34.00 -13.56
CA LYS A 187 0.12 35.13 -13.87
C LYS A 187 -0.31 35.93 -15.11
N ASN A 188 -0.89 35.25 -16.10
CA ASN A 188 -1.19 35.82 -17.41
C ASN A 188 -2.68 36.08 -17.68
N CYS A 189 -3.59 35.63 -16.82
CA CYS A 189 -5.02 35.97 -16.93
C CYS A 189 -5.32 37.41 -16.49
N PHE A 190 -6.49 37.92 -16.87
CA PHE A 190 -7.03 39.21 -16.39
C PHE A 190 -7.01 39.31 -14.87
N ILE A 191 -6.76 40.52 -14.38
CA ILE A 191 -6.73 40.84 -12.95
C ILE A 191 -8.16 41.07 -12.43
N SER A 192 -9.06 41.59 -13.27
CA SER A 192 -10.46 41.90 -12.92
C SER A 192 -11.46 41.24 -13.88
N PHE A 193 -12.58 40.76 -13.35
CA PHE A 193 -13.71 40.25 -14.15
C PHE A 193 -14.40 41.38 -14.94
N ALA A 194 -14.32 42.63 -14.46
CA ALA A 194 -14.90 43.79 -15.13
C ALA A 194 -14.31 44.01 -16.53
N ASP A 195 -13.00 43.81 -16.69
CA ASP A 195 -12.33 43.92 -18.00
C ASP A 195 -12.85 42.88 -19.00
N LEU A 196 -13.35 41.75 -18.49
CA LEU A 196 -13.95 40.71 -19.31
C LEU A 196 -15.39 41.07 -19.69
N GLU A 197 -16.12 41.88 -18.93
CA GLU A 197 -17.46 42.31 -19.31
C GLU A 197 -17.45 43.11 -20.62
N GLU A 198 -16.41 43.92 -20.84
CA GLU A 198 -16.21 44.71 -22.07
C GLU A 198 -15.98 43.87 -23.33
N VAL A 199 -15.56 42.61 -23.18
CA VAL A 199 -15.32 41.71 -24.32
C VAL A 199 -16.65 41.32 -24.99
N PRO A 200 -16.74 41.37 -26.34
CA PRO A 200 -17.94 40.96 -27.06
C PRO A 200 -18.36 39.52 -26.75
N LYS A 201 -19.68 39.30 -26.60
CA LYS A 201 -20.26 37.97 -26.41
C LYS A 201 -19.74 36.89 -27.39
N PRO A 202 -19.65 37.12 -28.72
CA PRO A 202 -19.18 36.07 -29.64
C PRO A 202 -17.75 35.60 -29.34
N GLU A 203 -16.88 36.47 -28.82
CA GLU A 203 -15.52 36.08 -28.44
C GLU A 203 -15.51 35.22 -27.17
N LYS A 204 -16.38 35.54 -26.20
CA LYS A 204 -16.58 34.73 -24.99
C LYS A 204 -17.17 33.35 -25.30
N ASP A 205 -18.10 33.28 -26.24
CA ASP A 205 -18.68 32.01 -26.67
C ASP A 205 -17.64 31.15 -27.40
N MET A 206 -16.71 31.77 -28.15
CA MET A 206 -15.59 31.05 -28.79
C MET A 206 -14.66 30.38 -27.76
N VAL A 207 -14.44 31.01 -26.60
CA VAL A 207 -13.67 30.42 -25.49
C VAL A 207 -14.31 29.12 -25.00
N ILE A 208 -15.64 29.12 -24.82
CA ILE A 208 -16.38 27.93 -24.40
C ILE A 208 -16.40 26.87 -25.49
N HIS A 209 -16.56 27.28 -26.75
CA HIS A 209 -16.47 26.37 -27.90
C HIS A 209 -15.09 25.71 -28.02
N GLN A 210 -14.00 26.43 -27.74
CA GLN A 210 -12.67 25.82 -27.71
C GLN A 210 -12.52 24.80 -26.56
N LEU A 211 -13.40 24.84 -25.54
CA LEU A 211 -13.50 23.87 -24.46
C LEU A 211 -14.51 22.73 -24.72
N THR A 212 -14.96 22.50 -25.95
CA THR A 212 -15.77 21.29 -26.28
C THR A 212 -15.07 20.02 -25.80
N GLY A 213 -15.82 19.08 -25.20
CA GLY A 213 -15.29 17.88 -24.54
C GLY A 213 -14.73 18.13 -23.13
N TYR A 214 -14.62 19.38 -22.70
CA TYR A 214 -14.19 19.79 -21.35
C TYR A 214 -15.26 20.60 -20.62
N CYS A 215 -16.11 21.34 -21.32
CA CYS A 215 -17.26 22.06 -20.75
C CYS A 215 -18.58 21.42 -21.18
N SER A 216 -19.50 21.26 -20.24
CA SER A 216 -20.83 20.70 -20.49
C SER A 216 -21.83 21.70 -21.06
N GLN A 217 -21.52 22.99 -21.04
CA GLN A 217 -22.40 24.07 -21.50
C GLN A 217 -21.89 24.63 -22.84
N PRO A 218 -22.79 25.01 -23.76
CA PRO A 218 -22.42 25.41 -25.12
C PRO A 218 -21.99 26.88 -25.23
N ASP A 219 -22.40 27.73 -24.28
CA ASP A 219 -22.22 29.18 -24.34
C ASP A 219 -21.77 29.78 -23.00
N TRP A 220 -21.22 31.00 -23.07
CA TRP A 220 -20.70 31.70 -21.91
C TRP A 220 -21.75 31.95 -20.83
N ASN A 221 -22.94 32.40 -21.22
CA ASN A 221 -23.98 32.80 -20.27
C ASN A 221 -24.55 31.59 -19.51
N SER A 222 -24.79 30.48 -20.21
CA SER A 222 -25.21 29.23 -19.57
C SER A 222 -24.13 28.69 -18.63
N THR A 223 -22.85 28.78 -19.03
CA THR A 223 -21.72 28.42 -18.17
C THR A 223 -21.69 29.27 -16.89
N MET A 224 -21.82 30.60 -17.00
CA MET A 224 -21.78 31.50 -15.85
C MET A 224 -23.00 31.36 -14.91
N ARG A 225 -24.14 30.87 -15.40
CA ARG A 225 -25.32 30.62 -14.56
C ARG A 225 -25.18 29.39 -13.67
N GLU A 226 -24.47 28.37 -14.13
CA GLU A 226 -24.33 27.09 -13.43
C GLU A 226 -23.02 26.96 -12.65
N ILE A 227 -22.05 27.84 -12.91
CA ILE A 227 -20.75 27.79 -12.26
C ILE A 227 -20.88 28.06 -10.76
N SER A 228 -20.36 27.14 -9.97
CA SER A 228 -20.46 27.20 -8.50
C SER A 228 -19.19 27.74 -7.83
N ILE A 229 -18.23 28.24 -8.62
CA ILE A 229 -17.01 28.88 -8.12
C ILE A 229 -17.11 30.41 -8.22
N PRO A 230 -16.33 31.17 -7.44
CA PRO A 230 -16.37 32.64 -7.47
C PRO A 230 -16.13 33.19 -8.89
N GLN A 231 -17.02 34.07 -9.37
CA GLN A 231 -16.99 34.60 -10.74
C GLN A 231 -15.65 35.26 -11.10
N ASN A 232 -15.03 35.97 -10.16
CA ASN A 232 -13.72 36.58 -10.36
C ASN A 232 -12.56 35.58 -10.57
N LYS A 233 -12.76 34.29 -10.29
CA LYS A 233 -11.79 33.22 -10.53
C LYS A 233 -12.05 32.45 -11.82
N VAL A 234 -13.24 32.59 -12.40
CA VAL A 234 -13.67 31.84 -13.58
C VAL A 234 -12.74 32.05 -14.78
N PRO A 235 -12.31 33.28 -15.14
CA PRO A 235 -11.41 33.48 -16.28
C PRO A 235 -10.09 32.70 -16.15
N MET A 236 -9.51 32.68 -14.94
CA MET A 236 -8.28 31.94 -14.66
C MET A 236 -8.50 30.42 -14.75
N VAL A 237 -9.64 29.93 -14.25
CA VAL A 237 -9.98 28.50 -14.34
C VAL A 237 -10.23 28.06 -15.79
N LEU A 238 -10.88 28.90 -16.60
CA LEU A 238 -11.08 28.63 -18.03
C LEU A 238 -9.77 28.68 -18.81
N LEU A 239 -8.89 29.64 -18.52
CA LEU A 239 -7.56 29.70 -19.15
C LEU A 239 -6.71 28.49 -18.78
N HIS A 240 -6.77 28.04 -17.52
CA HIS A 240 -6.15 26.78 -17.09
C HIS A 240 -6.72 25.61 -17.88
N ALA A 241 -8.05 25.48 -17.96
CA ALA A 241 -8.70 24.40 -18.71
C ALA A 241 -8.32 24.38 -20.19
N LEU A 242 -8.25 25.55 -20.84
CA LEU A 242 -7.84 25.67 -22.24
C LEU A 242 -6.40 25.22 -22.44
N LEU A 243 -5.49 25.65 -21.57
CA LEU A 243 -4.08 25.28 -21.66
C LEU A 243 -3.87 23.79 -21.38
N ALA A 244 -4.56 23.25 -20.37
CA ALA A 244 -4.53 21.82 -20.09
C ALA A 244 -5.10 21.03 -21.28
N LYS A 245 -6.24 21.43 -21.84
CA LYS A 245 -6.83 20.78 -23.01
C LYS A 245 -5.85 20.72 -24.18
N ASP A 246 -5.31 21.86 -24.61
CA ASP A 246 -4.39 21.90 -25.76
C ASP A 246 -3.14 21.05 -25.49
N LEU A 247 -2.58 21.11 -24.28
CA LEU A 247 -1.38 20.36 -23.93
C LEU A 247 -1.63 18.84 -23.88
N PHE A 248 -2.68 18.39 -23.19
CA PHE A 248 -2.95 16.95 -23.05
C PHE A 248 -3.47 16.32 -24.36
N GLU A 249 -4.30 17.02 -25.13
CA GLU A 249 -4.78 16.52 -26.43
C GLU A 249 -3.65 16.44 -27.47
N GLN A 250 -2.76 17.43 -27.51
CA GLN A 250 -1.74 17.52 -28.55
C GLN A 250 -0.47 16.73 -28.23
N ILE A 251 -0.16 16.49 -26.94
CA ILE A 251 1.11 15.89 -26.51
C ILE A 251 0.90 14.55 -25.79
N PHE A 252 -0.11 14.43 -24.92
CA PHE A 252 -0.32 13.24 -24.07
C PHE A 252 -1.29 12.21 -24.66
N THR A 253 -1.91 12.48 -25.80
CA THR A 253 -2.87 11.55 -26.43
C THR A 253 -2.24 10.70 -27.53
N ASP A 254 -1.20 11.23 -28.19
CA ASP A 254 -0.49 10.53 -29.27
C ASP A 254 0.96 10.22 -28.85
N PRO A 255 1.39 8.95 -28.77
CA PRO A 255 2.78 8.60 -28.50
C PRO A 255 3.77 9.10 -29.56
N PHE A 256 3.30 9.40 -30.76
CA PHE A 256 4.09 9.90 -31.88
C PHE A 256 3.82 11.38 -32.18
N PHE A 257 3.33 12.14 -31.19
CA PHE A 257 3.00 13.55 -31.35
C PHE A 257 4.13 14.41 -31.95
N ALA A 258 5.39 14.08 -31.64
CA ALA A 258 6.58 14.80 -32.12
C ALA A 258 6.87 14.60 -33.61
N PHE A 259 6.26 13.59 -34.26
CA PHE A 259 6.44 13.37 -35.68
C PHE A 259 5.50 14.31 -36.44
N PRO A 260 6.04 15.18 -37.31
CA PRO A 260 5.22 16.11 -38.05
C PRO A 260 4.25 15.33 -38.91
N LYS A 261 3.06 15.90 -39.06
CA LYS A 261 2.23 15.66 -40.22
C LYS A 261 3.06 16.08 -41.43
N ILE A 262 3.65 15.12 -42.12
CA ILE A 262 4.40 15.39 -43.36
C ILE A 262 3.34 15.75 -44.40
N ASP A 263 3.02 17.03 -44.52
CA ASP A 263 2.39 17.60 -45.69
C ASP A 263 3.42 17.58 -46.82
N GLY A 264 3.56 16.40 -47.42
CA GLY A 264 4.28 16.23 -48.67
C GLY A 264 3.34 16.61 -49.81
N ASP A 265 3.75 17.62 -50.58
CA ASP A 265 3.20 17.86 -51.90
C ASP A 265 3.40 16.58 -52.73
N HIS A 266 2.30 16.03 -53.24
CA HIS A 266 2.16 14.85 -54.11
C HIS A 266 1.93 13.46 -53.44
N THR A 267 0.67 13.01 -53.64
CA THR A 267 0.15 11.64 -53.83
C THR A 267 0.06 10.62 -52.70
N THR A 268 0.74 10.74 -51.56
CA THR A 268 0.40 9.93 -50.36
C THR A 268 0.67 10.69 -49.08
N SER A 269 -0.39 11.22 -48.46
CA SER A 269 -0.33 11.86 -47.15
C SER A 269 0.27 10.89 -46.13
N THR A 270 1.51 11.16 -45.72
CA THR A 270 2.28 10.37 -44.73
C THR A 270 1.97 10.89 -43.31
N GLU A 271 0.80 11.50 -43.13
CA GLU A 271 0.35 11.98 -41.83
C GLU A 271 0.09 10.81 -40.88
N GLY A 272 0.72 10.85 -39.71
CA GLY A 272 0.43 9.91 -38.64
C GLY A 272 0.73 8.45 -39.00
N CYS A 273 1.67 8.17 -39.91
CA CYS A 273 1.99 6.80 -40.30
C CYS A 273 2.38 5.93 -39.09
N PHE A 274 3.21 6.43 -38.18
CA PHE A 274 3.56 5.71 -36.95
C PHE A 274 2.33 5.44 -36.08
N GLN A 275 1.46 6.45 -35.90
CA GLN A 275 0.23 6.30 -35.14
C GLN A 275 -0.76 5.32 -35.81
N ARG A 276 -0.83 5.31 -37.14
CA ARG A 276 -1.65 4.37 -37.91
C ARG A 276 -1.12 2.93 -37.79
N ILE A 277 0.18 2.73 -37.97
CA ILE A 277 0.84 1.43 -37.77
C ILE A 277 0.58 0.95 -36.35
N TYR A 278 0.77 1.82 -35.35
CA TYR A 278 0.52 1.50 -33.96
C TYR A 278 -0.91 1.04 -33.70
N ARG A 279 -1.91 1.75 -34.23
CA ARG A 279 -3.32 1.36 -34.11
C ARG A 279 -3.62 0.00 -34.75
N ILE A 280 -3.03 -0.30 -35.91
CA ILE A 280 -3.15 -1.62 -36.56
C ILE A 280 -2.48 -2.69 -35.68
N MET A 281 -1.32 -2.40 -35.12
CA MET A 281 -0.63 -3.34 -34.24
C MET A 281 -1.42 -3.63 -32.96
N ILE A 282 -2.05 -2.61 -32.34
CA ILE A 282 -2.91 -2.82 -31.15
C ILE A 282 -4.03 -3.83 -31.47
N GLN A 283 -4.65 -3.73 -32.65
CA GLN A 283 -5.71 -4.66 -33.07
C GLN A 283 -5.21 -6.09 -33.31
N ALA A 284 -3.96 -6.24 -33.73
CA ALA A 284 -3.37 -7.55 -33.99
C ALA A 284 -2.81 -8.22 -32.72
N ASP A 285 -2.06 -7.46 -31.91
CA ASP A 285 -1.41 -7.90 -30.68
C ASP A 285 -1.04 -6.68 -29.83
N GLU A 286 -1.87 -6.38 -28.83
CA GLU A 286 -1.73 -5.22 -27.94
C GLU A 286 -0.36 -5.18 -27.22
N GLN A 287 0.10 -6.33 -26.71
CA GLN A 287 1.38 -6.43 -26.00
C GLN A 287 2.58 -6.11 -26.91
N LYS A 288 2.60 -6.68 -28.12
CA LYS A 288 3.66 -6.39 -29.09
C LYS A 288 3.60 -4.95 -29.60
N ALA A 289 2.39 -4.39 -29.74
CA ALA A 289 2.22 -2.99 -30.14
C ALA A 289 2.87 -2.03 -29.15
N HIS A 290 2.58 -2.19 -27.85
CA HIS A 290 3.17 -1.34 -26.81
C HIS A 290 4.68 -1.51 -26.70
N THR A 291 5.18 -2.74 -26.83
CA THR A 291 6.62 -3.04 -26.87
C THR A 291 7.30 -2.37 -28.08
N TRP A 292 6.66 -2.44 -29.25
CA TRP A 292 7.16 -1.78 -30.46
C TRP A 292 7.19 -0.26 -30.32
N ARG A 293 6.12 0.36 -29.79
CA ARG A 293 6.08 1.81 -29.50
C ARG A 293 7.23 2.20 -28.59
N SER A 294 7.37 1.54 -27.43
CA SER A 294 8.40 1.89 -26.44
C SER A 294 9.80 1.77 -27.03
N LEU A 295 10.10 0.66 -27.72
CA LEU A 295 11.42 0.43 -28.34
C LEU A 295 11.71 1.43 -29.47
N THR A 296 10.70 1.78 -30.27
CA THR A 296 10.84 2.76 -31.36
C THR A 296 11.19 4.13 -30.79
N LEU A 297 10.44 4.60 -29.79
CA LEU A 297 10.68 5.89 -29.15
C LEU A 297 12.01 5.92 -28.39
N GLN A 298 12.36 4.85 -27.67
CA GLN A 298 13.67 4.73 -27.01
C GLN A 298 14.80 4.82 -28.03
N SER A 299 14.73 4.07 -29.14
CA SER A 299 15.76 4.07 -30.18
C SER A 299 15.97 5.45 -30.81
N LEU A 300 14.88 6.21 -30.98
CA LEU A 300 14.92 7.56 -31.54
C LEU A 300 15.29 8.64 -30.50
N SER A 301 15.29 8.28 -29.22
CA SER A 301 15.71 9.13 -28.10
C SER A 301 17.19 8.97 -27.74
N VAL A 302 17.91 7.98 -28.31
CA VAL A 302 19.35 7.80 -28.04
C VAL A 302 20.17 8.81 -28.84
N THR A 303 21.02 9.56 -28.15
CA THR A 303 22.03 10.44 -28.76
C THR A 303 23.22 9.63 -29.25
N ARG A 304 23.65 9.84 -30.51
CA ARG A 304 24.93 9.28 -31.02
C ARG A 304 26.16 10.03 -30.50
N HIS A 305 25.99 11.28 -30.07
CA HIS A 305 27.05 12.13 -29.52
C HIS A 305 26.52 12.94 -28.32
N PRO A 306 27.33 13.13 -27.26
CA PRO A 306 26.88 13.74 -26.00
C PRO A 306 26.47 15.23 -26.12
N ASN A 307 26.84 15.92 -27.21
CA ASN A 307 26.53 17.33 -27.43
C ASN A 307 25.55 17.57 -28.59
N THR A 308 24.87 16.54 -29.08
CA THR A 308 23.93 16.67 -30.22
C THR A 308 22.53 16.35 -29.76
N GLU A 309 21.60 17.26 -30.04
CA GLU A 309 20.17 17.04 -29.79
C GLU A 309 19.69 15.80 -30.53
N THR A 310 18.86 15.00 -29.87
CA THR A 310 18.27 13.82 -30.52
C THR A 310 17.34 14.26 -31.64
N PHE A 311 17.09 13.36 -32.59
CA PHE A 311 16.11 13.59 -33.64
C PHE A 311 14.75 13.98 -33.03
N LEU A 312 14.27 13.24 -32.03
CA LEU A 312 13.02 13.55 -31.33
C LEU A 312 13.03 14.91 -30.61
N GLN A 313 14.14 15.30 -30.00
CA GLN A 313 14.26 16.61 -29.33
C GLN A 313 14.11 17.76 -30.33
N ASN A 314 14.78 17.69 -31.48
CA ASN A 314 14.67 18.75 -32.49
C ASN A 314 13.24 18.84 -33.06
N MET A 315 12.63 17.69 -33.39
CA MET A 315 11.26 17.66 -33.90
C MET A 315 10.26 18.19 -32.87
N THR A 316 10.42 17.81 -31.60
CA THR A 316 9.59 18.30 -30.50
C THR A 316 9.68 19.81 -30.35
N LYS A 317 10.88 20.40 -30.42
CA LYS A 317 11.04 21.85 -30.33
C LYS A 317 10.30 22.61 -31.44
N GLN A 318 10.33 22.09 -32.66
CA GLN A 318 9.62 22.69 -33.79
C GLN A 318 8.11 22.63 -33.60
N LEU A 319 7.59 21.46 -33.19
CA LEU A 319 6.17 21.29 -32.87
C LEU A 319 5.74 22.25 -31.76
N VAL A 320 6.47 22.28 -30.64
CA VAL A 320 6.12 23.12 -29.49
C VAL A 320 6.03 24.58 -29.88
N ARG A 321 6.99 25.10 -30.67
CA ARG A 321 6.91 26.49 -31.17
C ARG A 321 5.61 26.75 -31.91
N GLY A 322 5.20 25.83 -32.78
CA GLY A 322 3.93 25.92 -33.51
C GLY A 322 2.71 25.89 -32.57
N LEU A 323 2.71 25.02 -31.57
CA LEU A 323 1.64 24.91 -30.57
C LEU A 323 1.50 26.19 -29.74
N VAL A 324 2.62 26.75 -29.28
CA VAL A 324 2.65 28.00 -28.50
C VAL A 324 2.08 29.17 -29.32
N THR A 325 2.53 29.34 -30.57
CA THR A 325 1.99 30.37 -31.47
C THR A 325 0.49 30.18 -31.70
N ARG A 326 0.05 28.94 -31.95
CA ARG A 326 -1.37 28.62 -32.14
C ARG A 326 -2.20 28.93 -30.88
N PHE A 327 -1.70 28.57 -29.69
CA PHE A 327 -2.40 28.83 -28.44
C PHE A 327 -2.55 30.33 -28.18
N LEU A 328 -1.47 31.11 -28.32
CA LEU A 328 -1.47 32.56 -28.09
C LEU A 328 -2.34 33.33 -29.09
N THR A 329 -2.55 32.79 -30.29
CA THR A 329 -3.42 33.39 -31.33
C THR A 329 -4.87 32.90 -31.27
N SER A 330 -5.15 31.84 -30.50
CA SER A 330 -6.48 31.24 -30.33
C SER A 330 -7.43 32.11 -29.50
N SER A 331 -8.66 31.62 -29.26
CA SER A 331 -9.63 32.30 -28.39
C SER A 331 -9.15 32.45 -26.95
N ALA A 332 -8.14 31.68 -26.52
CA ALA A 332 -7.48 31.86 -25.24
C ALA A 332 -6.95 33.30 -25.04
N ARG A 333 -6.60 34.01 -26.12
CA ARG A 333 -6.19 35.42 -26.08
C ARG A 333 -7.22 36.34 -25.41
N THR A 334 -8.50 35.99 -25.51
CA THR A 334 -9.62 36.71 -24.91
C THR A 334 -9.63 36.62 -23.39
N LEU A 335 -8.87 35.68 -22.79
CA LEU A 335 -8.68 35.55 -21.35
C LEU A 335 -7.29 36.01 -20.87
N LEU A 336 -6.41 36.40 -21.79
CA LEU A 336 -5.07 36.87 -21.46
C LEU A 336 -5.08 38.37 -21.14
N ARG A 337 -4.36 38.76 -20.09
CA ARG A 337 -4.13 40.17 -19.78
C ARG A 337 -3.48 40.88 -20.97
N LYS A 338 -3.85 42.13 -21.19
CA LYS A 338 -3.23 42.97 -22.23
C LYS A 338 -1.73 43.09 -21.96
N VAL A 339 -0.95 43.07 -23.03
CA VAL A 339 0.51 43.19 -22.96
C VAL A 339 0.85 44.67 -22.96
N GLU A 340 1.52 45.15 -21.91
CA GLU A 340 1.89 46.57 -21.76
C GLU A 340 3.06 46.97 -22.68
N ASN A 341 3.99 46.05 -22.93
CA ASN A 341 5.15 46.26 -23.80
C ASN A 341 5.56 44.98 -24.55
N PRO A 342 6.22 45.09 -25.71
CA PRO A 342 6.64 43.93 -26.51
C PRO A 342 7.44 42.89 -25.71
N GLU A 343 8.35 43.33 -24.84
CA GLU A 343 9.17 42.45 -23.99
C GLU A 343 8.32 41.58 -23.05
N ALA A 344 7.21 42.10 -22.51
CA ALA A 344 6.29 41.31 -21.70
C ALA A 344 5.54 40.27 -22.53
N GLY A 345 5.29 40.55 -23.81
CA GLY A 345 4.77 39.58 -24.78
C GLY A 345 5.76 38.45 -25.02
N ASP A 346 7.03 38.79 -25.28
CA ASP A 346 8.10 37.82 -25.51
C ASP A 346 8.35 36.95 -24.28
N ARG A 347 8.39 37.54 -23.08
CA ARG A 347 8.49 36.79 -21.82
C ARG A 347 7.33 35.82 -21.63
N ARG A 348 6.09 36.24 -21.92
CA ARG A 348 4.92 35.35 -21.84
C ARG A 348 5.06 34.17 -22.81
N ALA A 349 5.48 34.43 -24.04
CA ALA A 349 5.68 33.38 -25.04
C ALA A 349 6.80 32.43 -24.63
N GLN A 350 7.91 32.93 -24.10
CA GLN A 350 9.02 32.12 -23.61
C GLN A 350 8.64 31.26 -22.40
N GLU A 351 7.88 31.80 -21.45
CA GLU A 351 7.36 31.04 -20.30
C GLU A 351 6.41 29.92 -20.77
N LEU A 352 5.55 30.20 -21.75
CA LEU A 352 4.66 29.20 -22.31
C LEU A 352 5.43 28.13 -23.09
N GLN A 353 6.44 28.53 -23.87
CA GLN A 353 7.34 27.62 -24.58
C GLN A 353 8.05 26.66 -23.61
N SER A 354 8.62 27.19 -22.52
CA SER A 354 9.26 26.37 -21.48
C SER A 354 8.30 25.35 -20.86
N LEU A 355 7.05 25.76 -20.62
CA LEU A 355 6.00 24.88 -20.10
C LEU A 355 5.69 23.73 -21.07
N TYR A 356 5.46 24.03 -22.36
CA TYR A 356 5.21 23.00 -23.37
C TYR A 356 6.43 22.10 -23.60
N ASP A 357 7.65 22.65 -23.56
CA ASP A 357 8.88 21.87 -23.68
C ASP A 357 8.99 20.87 -22.52
N GLY A 358 8.73 21.31 -21.29
CA GLY A 358 8.71 20.43 -20.11
C GLY A 358 7.62 19.35 -20.21
N ALA A 359 6.43 19.73 -20.68
CA ALA A 359 5.33 18.80 -20.92
C ALA A 359 5.65 17.75 -22.00
N ALA A 360 6.27 18.16 -23.10
CA ALA A 360 6.66 17.27 -24.18
C ALA A 360 7.77 16.29 -23.75
N GLN A 361 8.75 16.76 -22.98
CA GLN A 361 9.78 15.90 -22.39
C GLN A 361 9.17 14.88 -21.43
N LEU A 362 8.25 15.31 -20.56
CA LEU A 362 7.50 14.42 -19.68
C LEU A 362 6.75 13.37 -20.49
N ALA A 363 5.92 13.78 -21.45
CA ALA A 363 5.14 12.88 -22.29
C ALA A 363 6.03 11.86 -23.04
N LEU A 364 7.14 12.30 -23.64
CA LEU A 364 8.10 11.38 -24.27
C LEU A 364 8.64 10.36 -23.28
N SER A 365 9.01 10.78 -22.07
CA SER A 365 9.51 9.87 -21.02
C SER A 365 8.46 8.86 -20.53
N LEU A 366 7.18 9.21 -20.60
CA LEU A 366 6.08 8.29 -20.31
C LEU A 366 5.83 7.35 -21.49
N TRP A 367 5.86 7.88 -22.71
CA TRP A 367 5.65 7.10 -23.93
C TRP A 367 6.83 6.18 -24.29
N THR A 368 8.01 6.35 -23.69
CA THR A 368 9.10 5.37 -23.77
C THR A 368 8.90 4.16 -22.87
N GLN A 369 7.92 4.17 -21.98
CA GLN A 369 7.56 3.02 -21.13
C GLN A 369 6.53 2.13 -21.82
N ARG A 370 6.48 0.85 -21.46
CA ARG A 370 5.53 -0.12 -22.02
C ARG A 370 4.08 0.11 -21.55
N ALA A 371 3.90 0.77 -20.41
CA ALA A 371 2.58 1.18 -19.94
C ALA A 371 1.91 2.09 -20.99
N PHE A 372 0.61 1.89 -21.21
CA PHE A 372 -0.18 2.67 -22.15
C PHE A 372 -0.92 3.77 -21.40
N MET A 373 -0.66 5.02 -21.77
CA MET A 373 -1.29 6.19 -21.16
C MET A 373 -2.55 6.59 -21.92
N THR A 374 -3.57 7.05 -21.20
CA THR A 374 -4.75 7.69 -21.78
C THR A 374 -5.19 8.89 -20.93
N CYS A 375 -5.78 9.88 -21.58
CA CYS A 375 -6.31 11.08 -20.94
C CYS A 375 -7.84 11.04 -20.97
N ARG A 376 -8.49 11.08 -19.80
CA ARG A 376 -9.96 11.13 -19.70
C ARG A 376 -10.45 12.54 -19.40
N SER A 377 -11.27 13.08 -20.28
CA SER A 377 -11.93 14.38 -20.15
C SER A 377 -13.41 14.21 -19.77
N LEU A 378 -14.20 15.28 -19.86
CA LEU A 378 -15.56 15.34 -19.33
C LEU A 378 -16.48 14.21 -19.81
N GLU A 379 -16.39 13.82 -21.09
CA GLU A 379 -17.28 12.84 -21.72
C GLU A 379 -17.08 11.42 -21.18
N GLU A 380 -15.89 11.12 -20.65
CA GLU A 380 -15.49 9.80 -20.17
C GLU A 380 -15.54 9.69 -18.64
N LEU A 381 -15.82 10.80 -17.94
CA LEU A 381 -15.89 10.83 -16.48
C LEU A 381 -17.32 10.52 -16.02
N PRO A 382 -17.49 9.66 -15.00
CA PRO A 382 -18.79 9.47 -14.37
C PRO A 382 -19.24 10.73 -13.62
N PRO A 383 -20.48 10.78 -13.10
CA PRO A 383 -20.90 11.79 -12.14
C PRO A 383 -19.89 11.92 -10.99
N PHE A 384 -19.76 13.13 -10.45
CA PHE A 384 -18.78 13.40 -9.40
C PHE A 384 -19.09 12.63 -8.13
N THR A 385 -18.06 12.05 -7.52
CA THR A 385 -18.11 11.44 -6.18
C THR A 385 -16.75 11.61 -5.53
N VAL A 386 -16.71 12.11 -4.29
CA VAL A 386 -15.44 12.35 -3.56
C VAL A 386 -14.61 11.08 -3.37
N SER A 387 -15.27 9.92 -3.28
CA SER A 387 -14.63 8.62 -3.11
C SER A 387 -14.01 8.05 -4.39
N ASN A 388 -14.25 8.65 -5.56
CA ASN A 388 -13.72 8.15 -6.83
C ASN A 388 -12.33 8.75 -7.10
N PRO A 389 -11.25 7.96 -7.04
CA PRO A 389 -9.88 8.48 -7.14
C PRO A 389 -9.52 9.00 -8.54
N VAL A 390 -10.34 8.74 -9.57
CA VAL A 390 -10.08 9.19 -10.96
C VAL A 390 -10.27 10.70 -11.10
N MET A 391 -10.98 11.35 -10.17
CA MET A 391 -11.23 12.79 -10.21
C MET A 391 -11.18 13.42 -8.83
N ARG A 392 -10.97 14.73 -8.79
CA ARG A 392 -11.08 15.54 -7.58
C ARG A 392 -11.76 16.86 -7.90
N ALA A 393 -12.53 17.38 -6.94
CA ALA A 393 -13.12 18.69 -7.09
C ALA A 393 -12.03 19.76 -7.16
N HIS A 394 -12.29 20.80 -7.94
CA HIS A 394 -11.46 21.98 -7.98
C HIS A 394 -11.44 22.63 -6.59
N ARG A 395 -10.26 23.04 -6.10
CA ARG A 395 -10.04 23.63 -4.77
C ARG A 395 -10.95 24.81 -4.38
N LEU A 396 -11.55 25.47 -5.37
CA LEU A 396 -12.49 26.58 -5.13
C LEU A 396 -13.87 26.13 -4.64
N HIS A 397 -14.15 24.83 -4.67
CA HIS A 397 -15.32 24.24 -4.00
C HIS A 397 -15.15 24.17 -2.48
N HIS A 398 -13.90 24.21 -1.98
CA HIS A 398 -13.57 24.04 -0.56
C HIS A 398 -14.23 22.77 0.03
N LEU A 399 -14.08 21.63 -0.67
CA LEU A 399 -14.45 20.33 -0.12
C LEU A 399 -13.30 19.82 0.75
N ASP A 400 -13.65 19.33 1.94
CA ASP A 400 -12.78 18.51 2.77
C ASP A 400 -12.86 17.03 2.33
N GLU A 401 -11.96 16.18 2.82
CA GLU A 401 -11.84 14.78 2.36
C GLU A 401 -13.12 13.95 2.58
N ASP A 402 -13.91 14.28 3.59
CA ASP A 402 -15.18 13.60 3.93
C ASP A 402 -16.43 14.36 3.45
N ASP A 403 -16.26 15.49 2.73
CA ASP A 403 -17.38 16.31 2.28
C ASP A 403 -18.02 15.76 1.01
N THR A 404 -19.13 15.04 1.20
CA THR A 404 -19.91 14.37 0.15
C THR A 404 -21.01 15.24 -0.47
N ARG A 405 -21.08 16.56 -0.18
CA ARG A 405 -22.21 17.40 -0.60
C ARG A 405 -22.40 17.53 -2.11
N LEU A 406 -21.35 17.24 -2.89
CA LEU A 406 -21.39 17.28 -4.36
C LEU A 406 -21.50 15.89 -5.00
N ASP A 407 -21.58 14.83 -4.21
CA ASP A 407 -21.66 13.46 -4.73
C ASP A 407 -22.94 13.25 -5.56
N GLY A 408 -22.79 12.53 -6.68
CA GLY A 408 -23.84 12.31 -7.67
C GLY A 408 -24.13 13.50 -8.59
N LYS A 409 -23.53 14.67 -8.35
CA LYS A 409 -23.73 15.86 -9.19
C LYS A 409 -22.96 15.76 -10.51
N ARG A 410 -23.47 16.46 -11.53
CA ARG A 410 -22.83 16.52 -12.85
C ARG A 410 -21.61 17.44 -12.82
N ILE A 411 -20.59 17.04 -13.55
CA ILE A 411 -19.41 17.88 -13.78
C ILE A 411 -19.79 18.98 -14.78
N LEU A 412 -19.50 20.24 -14.43
CA LEU A 412 -19.68 21.39 -15.32
C LEU A 412 -18.50 21.55 -16.28
N LEU A 413 -17.29 21.50 -15.72
CA LEU A 413 -16.03 21.79 -16.41
C LEU A 413 -14.95 20.84 -15.93
N CYS A 414 -14.31 20.14 -16.85
CA CYS A 414 -13.02 19.48 -16.66
C CYS A 414 -11.93 20.56 -16.79
N VAL A 415 -11.24 20.89 -15.70
CA VAL A 415 -10.12 21.85 -15.70
C VAL A 415 -8.83 21.16 -16.12
N GLN A 416 -8.68 19.89 -15.79
CA GLN A 416 -7.57 19.07 -16.20
C GLN A 416 -8.05 17.62 -16.35
N PRO A 417 -7.68 16.92 -17.44
CA PRO A 417 -8.10 15.54 -17.63
C PRO A 417 -7.42 14.61 -16.63
N ALA A 418 -8.01 13.45 -16.40
CA ALA A 418 -7.34 12.37 -15.68
C ALA A 418 -6.30 11.72 -16.59
N VAL A 419 -5.14 11.38 -16.05
CA VAL A 419 -4.11 10.60 -16.73
C VAL A 419 -4.08 9.21 -16.12
N LEU A 420 -4.44 8.21 -16.93
CA LEU A 420 -4.48 6.81 -16.53
C LEU A 420 -3.40 6.03 -17.28
N ALA A 421 -2.79 5.07 -16.59
CA ALA A 421 -1.82 4.16 -17.19
C ALA A 421 -2.32 2.72 -17.11
N PHE A 422 -2.29 2.03 -18.23
CA PHE A 422 -2.70 0.65 -18.39
C PHE A 422 -1.48 -0.23 -18.61
N GLY A 423 -1.53 -1.42 -18.02
CA GLY A 423 -0.47 -2.41 -18.12
C GLY A 423 0.78 -2.12 -17.29
N SER A 424 1.66 -3.13 -17.27
CA SER A 424 2.90 -3.16 -16.49
C SER A 424 4.12 -2.84 -17.35
N GLU A 425 5.28 -2.69 -16.70
CA GLU A 425 6.60 -2.54 -17.34
C GLU A 425 6.98 -3.70 -18.26
N ASN A 426 6.31 -4.84 -18.12
CA ASN A 426 6.49 -6.05 -18.92
C ASN A 426 5.48 -6.17 -20.08
N ALA A 427 4.70 -5.12 -20.32
CA ALA A 427 3.60 -5.13 -21.28
C ALA A 427 2.54 -6.21 -21.00
N GLU A 428 2.11 -6.30 -19.74
CA GLU A 428 1.05 -7.22 -19.31
C GLU A 428 -0.03 -6.47 -18.53
N HIS A 429 -1.20 -7.07 -18.31
CA HIS A 429 -2.29 -6.53 -17.47
C HIS A 429 -2.91 -5.21 -17.97
N TYR A 430 -3.08 -5.05 -19.29
CA TYR A 430 -3.73 -3.87 -19.89
C TYR A 430 -5.24 -3.75 -19.58
N ASN A 431 -5.83 -4.73 -18.92
CA ASN A 431 -7.19 -4.65 -18.38
C ASN A 431 -7.27 -3.90 -17.03
N GLN A 432 -6.13 -3.65 -16.38
CA GLN A 432 -6.04 -2.90 -15.12
C GLN A 432 -5.39 -1.54 -15.38
N HIS A 433 -5.81 -0.54 -14.61
CA HIS A 433 -5.23 0.80 -14.71
C HIS A 433 -4.78 1.34 -13.36
N LYS A 434 -3.79 2.21 -13.44
CA LYS A 434 -3.31 3.05 -12.36
C LYS A 434 -3.68 4.49 -12.67
N ILE A 435 -3.91 5.27 -11.62
CA ILE A 435 -4.16 6.70 -11.73
C ILE A 435 -2.83 7.42 -11.53
N TRP A 436 -2.32 8.02 -12.59
CA TRP A 436 -1.12 8.86 -12.56
C TRP A 436 -1.46 10.32 -12.29
N SER A 437 -2.65 10.78 -12.70
CA SER A 437 -3.15 12.10 -12.30
C SER A 437 -4.68 12.06 -12.28
N PRO A 438 -5.34 12.46 -11.18
CA PRO A 438 -6.79 12.57 -11.17
C PRO A 438 -7.24 13.79 -11.99
N ALA A 439 -8.39 13.69 -12.65
CA ALA A 439 -9.03 14.84 -13.26
C ALA A 439 -9.34 15.92 -12.22
N VAL A 440 -9.20 17.19 -12.58
CA VAL A 440 -9.62 18.31 -11.74
C VAL A 440 -10.90 18.88 -12.32
N VAL A 441 -12.00 18.87 -11.54
CA VAL A 441 -13.32 19.17 -12.07
C VAL A 441 -14.05 20.26 -11.29
N VAL A 442 -14.78 21.13 -11.98
CA VAL A 442 -15.78 22.01 -11.38
C VAL A 442 -17.13 21.32 -11.49
N VAL A 443 -17.74 21.04 -10.34
CA VAL A 443 -19.04 20.37 -10.22
C VAL A 443 -20.16 21.41 -10.15
N ARG A 444 -21.35 21.06 -10.64
CA ARG A 444 -22.56 21.88 -10.47
C ARG A 444 -23.14 21.67 -9.07
N GLU A 445 -23.35 22.75 -8.31
CA GLU A 445 -24.02 22.67 -7.00
C GLU A 445 -25.54 22.55 -7.13
N LYS A 446 -26.14 23.26 -8.09
CA LYS A 446 -27.60 23.30 -8.29
C LYS A 446 -28.06 22.17 -9.19
#